data_AF-A0A920AEJ7-F1
#
_entry.id   AF-A0A920AEJ7-F1
#
_cell.length_a   1.000
_cell.length_b   1.000
_cell.length_c   1.000
_cell.angle_alpha   90.00
_cell.angle_beta   90.00
_cell.angle_gamma   90.00
#
_symmetry.space_group_name_H-M   'P 1'
#
loop_
_entity.id
_entity.type
_entity.pdbx_description
1 polymer ?
#
loop_
_entity_poly.entity_id
_entity_poly.type
_entity_poly.pdbx_seq_one_letter_code
_entity_poly.pdbx_strand_id
1 'polypeptide(L)' 'MIEKFGWKGKRIGNYGVHDKQALVLVNYGGAKGKNIYKLAQDIQSSVKDKFGIPLQMEVNVLSKLVLEVLF' A
#
# COMPACT_ATOMS: atom_id res chain seq x y z
N MET A 1 3.70 -6.55 12.84
CA MET A 1 2.80 -7.62 12.32
C MET A 1 2.74 -7.64 10.79
N ILE A 2 2.80 -6.49 10.10
CA ILE A 2 2.67 -6.39 8.62
C ILE A 2 4.01 -6.39 7.85
N GLU A 3 5.12 -6.23 8.55
CA GLU A 3 6.47 -6.36 7.97
C GLU A 3 6.77 -7.77 7.45
N LYS A 4 6.08 -8.80 7.97
CA LYS A 4 6.24 -10.20 7.55
C LYS A 4 5.63 -10.54 6.18
N PHE A 5 4.98 -9.58 5.51
CA PHE A 5 4.27 -9.85 4.27
C PHE A 5 5.10 -9.64 3.00
N GLY A 6 6.34 -9.13 3.10
CA GLY A 6 7.20 -8.89 1.94
C GLY A 6 6.75 -7.74 1.04
N TRP A 7 5.71 -6.99 1.44
CA TRP A 7 5.27 -5.79 0.74
C TRP A 7 6.06 -4.54 1.11
N LYS A 8 6.64 -4.48 2.33
CA LYS A 8 7.44 -3.33 2.80
C LYS A 8 8.62 -3.07 1.85
N GLY A 9 8.76 -1.84 1.37
CA GLY A 9 9.77 -1.47 0.38
C GLY A 9 9.58 -2.06 -1.03
N LYS A 10 8.47 -2.75 -1.30
CA LYS A 10 8.20 -3.34 -2.61
C LYS A 10 7.88 -2.23 -3.60
N ARG A 11 8.64 -2.20 -4.71
CA ARG A 11 8.48 -1.21 -5.78
C ARG A 11 8.06 -1.90 -7.07
N ILE A 12 7.04 -1.34 -7.71
CA ILE A 12 6.51 -1.77 -9.01
C ILE A 12 6.64 -0.57 -9.94
N GLY A 13 7.75 -0.51 -10.69
CA GLY A 13 8.10 0.64 -11.52
C GLY A 13 8.18 1.94 -10.70
N ASN A 14 7.23 2.85 -10.94
CA ASN A 14 7.21 4.18 -10.32
C ASN A 14 6.23 4.31 -9.15
N TYR A 15 5.72 3.21 -8.60
CA TYR A 15 4.93 3.22 -7.38
C TYR A 15 5.32 2.02 -6.50
N GLY A 16 4.92 2.03 -5.24
CA GLY A 16 5.27 0.95 -4.33
C GLY A 16 4.76 1.18 -2.92
N VAL A 17 5.32 0.41 -2.01
CA VAL A 17 5.09 0.53 -0.57
C VAL A 17 6.31 1.17 0.06
N HIS A 18 6.08 2.06 1.01
CA HIS A 18 7.14 2.73 1.75
C HIS A 18 8.06 1.71 2.45
N ASP A 19 9.34 2.04 2.50
CA ASP A 19 10.41 1.22 3.06
C ASP A 19 10.43 1.22 4.59
N LYS A 20 9.86 2.24 5.24
CA LYS A 20 9.79 2.36 6.71
C LYS A 20 8.43 1.99 7.29
N GLN A 21 7.35 2.18 6.54
CA GLN A 21 5.98 1.92 6.99
C GLN A 21 5.29 0.95 6.01
N ALA A 22 5.08 -0.28 6.45
CA ALA A 22 4.26 -1.22 5.70
C ALA A 22 2.83 -0.67 5.61
N LEU A 23 2.22 -0.72 4.42
CA LEU A 23 0.90 -0.17 4.06
C LEU A 23 0.85 1.30 3.63
N VAL A 24 1.96 2.02 3.69
CA VAL A 24 2.02 3.33 3.06
C VAL A 24 2.30 3.15 1.57
N LEU A 25 1.36 3.55 0.72
CA LEU A 25 1.55 3.51 -0.73
C LEU A 25 2.16 4.81 -1.23
N VAL A 26 3.21 4.68 -2.03
CA VAL A 26 4.01 5.79 -2.53
C VAL A 26 3.93 5.84 -4.05
N ASN A 27 3.62 7.02 -4.58
CA ASN A 27 3.82 7.35 -5.99
C ASN A 27 5.17 8.05 -6.16
N TYR A 28 6.13 7.41 -6.82
CA TYR A 28 7.42 8.01 -7.15
C TYR A 28 7.36 8.87 -8.44
N GLY A 29 6.20 8.98 -9.08
CA GLY A 29 5.95 9.84 -10.24
C GLY A 29 5.55 9.06 -11.50
N GLY A 30 4.51 9.51 -12.20
CA GLY A 30 4.04 8.85 -13.42
C GLY A 30 3.19 7.58 -13.21
N ALA A 31 2.96 7.15 -11.97
CA ALA A 31 1.94 6.13 -11.71
C ALA A 31 0.54 6.76 -11.74
N LYS A 32 -0.40 6.12 -12.44
CA LYS A 32 -1.81 6.52 -12.43
C LYS A 32 -2.44 6.10 -11.10
N GLY A 33 -3.42 6.86 -10.62
CA GLY A 33 -4.18 6.51 -9.40
C GLY A 33 -4.74 5.08 -9.43
N LYS A 34 -5.15 4.59 -10.61
CA LYS A 34 -5.60 3.19 -10.82
C LYS A 34 -4.53 2.15 -10.46
N ASN A 35 -3.25 2.43 -10.69
CA ASN A 35 -2.15 1.51 -10.38
C ASN A 35 -1.93 1.41 -8.87
N ILE A 36 -2.01 2.55 -8.18
CA ILE A 36 -1.88 2.60 -6.72
C ILE A 36 -3.09 1.96 -6.06
N TYR A 37 -4.29 2.22 -6.57
CA TYR A 37 -5.51 1.57 -6.10
C TYR A 37 -5.42 0.04 -6.26
N LYS A 38 -4.95 -0.44 -7.41
CA LYS A 38 -4.73 -1.88 -7.63
C LYS A 38 -3.73 -2.48 -6.64
N LEU A 39 -2.61 -1.79 -6.39
CA LEU A 39 -1.64 -2.21 -5.37
C LEU A 39 -2.27 -2.29 -3.97
N ALA A 40 -3.15 -1.35 -3.62
CA ALA A 40 -3.88 -1.40 -2.37
C ALA A 40 -4.79 -2.64 -2.28
N GLN A 41 -5.53 -2.95 -3.34
CA GLN A 41 -6.39 -4.13 -3.41
C GLN A 41 -5.59 -5.43 -3.28
N ASP A 42 -4.44 -5.52 -3.94
CA ASP A 42 -3.55 -6.68 -3.85
C ASP A 42 -3.04 -6.90 -2.42
N ILE A 43 -2.71 -5.81 -1.72
CA ILE A 43 -2.30 -5.85 -0.32
C ILE A 43 -3.48 -6.25 0.58
N GLN A 44 -4.67 -5.68 0.38
CA GLN A 44 -5.87 -6.05 1.14
C GLN A 44 -6.20 -7.53 1.00
N SER A 45 -6.17 -8.08 -0.22
CA SER A 45 -6.37 -9.51 -0.46
C SER A 45 -5.29 -10.32 0.26
N SER A 46 -4.02 -9.96 0.10
CA SER A 46 -2.91 -10.66 0.76
C SER A 46 -3.00 -10.63 2.29
N VAL A 47 -3.53 -9.56 2.89
CA VAL A 47 -3.76 -9.44 4.33
C VAL A 47 -4.93 -10.32 4.76
N LYS A 48 -6.05 -10.26 4.03
CA LYS A 48 -7.23 -11.09 4.28
C LYS A 48 -6.90 -12.58 4.18
N ASP A 49 -6.17 -12.98 3.14
CA ASP A 49 -5.85 -14.39 2.88
C ASP A 49 -4.90 -14.96 3.94
N LYS A 50 -3.96 -14.15 4.45
CA LYS A 50 -2.97 -14.62 5.43
C LYS A 50 -3.41 -14.52 6.89
N PHE A 51 -4.27 -13.55 7.22
CA PHE A 51 -4.62 -13.26 8.62
C PHE A 51 -6.11 -13.38 8.90
N GLY A 52 -6.95 -13.53 7.87
CA GLY A 52 -8.41 -13.53 8.03
C GLY A 52 -8.99 -12.17 8.46
N ILE A 53 -8.15 -11.13 8.54
CA ILE A 53 -8.54 -9.80 9.00
C ILE A 53 -8.83 -8.92 7.78
N PRO A 54 -10.02 -8.31 7.67
CA PRO A 54 -10.28 -7.32 6.64
C PRO A 54 -9.46 -6.05 6.91
N LEU A 55 -8.62 -5.66 5.96
CA LEU A 55 -7.88 -4.41 6.03
C LEU A 55 -8.73 -3.29 5.41
N GLN A 56 -9.21 -2.34 6.22
CA GLN A 56 -9.80 -1.11 5.69
C GLN A 56 -8.68 -0.20 5.20
N MET A 57 -8.83 0.40 4.02
CA MET A 57 -7.87 1.37 3.50
C MET A 57 -8.39 2.77 3.79
N GLU A 58 -7.60 3.56 4.51
CA GLU A 58 -7.80 5.00 4.56
C GLU A 58 -6.94 5.65 3.48
N VAL A 59 -7.57 6.53 2.68
CA VAL A 59 -6.91 7.21 1.56
C VAL A 59 -6.58 8.62 2.01
N ASN A 60 -5.37 8.82 2.51
CA ASN A 60 -4.86 10.17 2.77
C ASN A 60 -4.19 10.73 1.50
N VAL A 61 -4.82 11.73 0.86
CA VAL A 61 -4.23 12.38 -0.32
C VAL A 61 -3.39 13.55 0.16
N LEU A 62 -2.19 13.26 0.67
CA LEU A 62 -1.18 14.29 0.87
C LEU A 62 -0.72 14.76 -0.53
N SER A 63 -0.52 16.06 -0.72
CA SER A 63 -0.07 16.70 -1.99
C SER A 63 1.29 16.21 -2.50
N LYS A 64 1.85 15.20 -1.84
CA LYS A 64 2.79 14.18 -2.31
C LYS A 64 2.10 12.84 -1.99
N LEU A 65 1.52 12.16 -2.99
CA LEU A 65 0.54 11.07 -2.78
C LEU A 65 1.11 9.95 -1.87
N VAL A 66 0.69 9.93 -0.61
CA VAL A 66 1.10 8.98 0.43
C VAL A 66 -0.19 8.52 1.12
N LEU A 67 -0.66 7.31 0.78
CA LEU A 67 -1.86 6.74 1.40
C LEU A 67 -1.46 6.14 2.74
N GLU A 68 -1.93 6.71 3.86
CA GLU A 68 -1.81 6.13 5.19
C GLU A 68 -3.08 5.36 5.55
N VAL A 69 -2.92 4.06 5.87
CA VAL A 69 -3.98 3.24 6.45
C VAL A 69 -3.88 3.34 7.98
N LEU A 70 -4.87 3.96 8.62
CA LEU A 70 -5.03 3.98 10.08
C LEU A 70 -5.72 2.69 10.55
N PHE A 71 -5.27 2.15 11.68
CA PHE A 71 -5.88 1.05 12.43
C PHE A 71 -6.43 1.55 13.76
#